data_AF-A0A485AU12-F1
#
_entry.id   AF-A0A485AU12-F1
#
_cell.length_a   1.000
_cell.length_b   1.000
_cell.length_c   1.000
_cell.angle_alpha   90.00
_cell.angle_beta   90.00
_cell.angle_gamma   90.00
#
_symmetry.space_group_name_H-M   'P 1'
#
loop_
_entity.id
_entity.type
_entity.pdbx_description
1 polymer ?
#
loop_
_entity_poly.entity_id
_entity_poly.type
_entity_poly.pdbx_seq_one_letter_code
_entity_poly.pdbx_strand_id
1 'polypeptide(L)' 'MRLAKFLKIHAREVSFAGQKDKHAVTEQWLCARVPGKEMPDLTQFQLEGCQVLEYARHKRKLRLGALKRQPVHTGAA' A
#
# COMPACT_ATOMS: atom_id res chain seq x y z
N MET A 1 -5.91 7.05 3.54
CA MET A 1 -7.29 6.53 3.31
C MET A 1 -7.78 6.56 1.84
N ARG A 2 -7.03 7.11 0.87
CA ARG A 2 -7.48 7.21 -0.54
C ARG A 2 -7.58 5.84 -1.25
N LEU A 3 -6.66 4.92 -0.95
CA LEU A 3 -6.71 3.54 -1.46
C LEU A 3 -8.00 2.79 -1.05
N ALA A 4 -8.45 2.97 0.20
CA ALA A 4 -9.69 2.33 0.67
C ALA A 4 -10.92 2.82 -0.12
N LYS A 5 -10.97 4.12 -0.44
CA LYS A 5 -12.04 4.70 -1.27
C LYS A 5 -12.01 4.15 -2.70
N PHE A 6 -10.82 4.08 -3.31
CA PHE A 6 -10.64 3.51 -4.65
C PHE A 6 -11.13 2.05 -4.70
N LEU A 7 -10.77 1.26 -3.69
CA LEU A 7 -11.18 -0.14 -3.57
C LEU A 7 -12.61 -0.34 -3.05
N LYS A 8 -13.35 0.74 -2.74
CA LYS A 8 -14.70 0.70 -2.15
C LYS A 8 -14.79 -0.16 -0.88
N ILE A 9 -13.75 -0.14 -0.05
CA ILE A 9 -13.67 -0.85 1.22
C ILE A 9 -13.56 0.11 2.40
N HIS A 10 -13.84 -0.39 3.60
CA HIS A 10 -13.67 0.39 4.83
C HIS A 10 -12.18 0.63 5.13
N ALA A 11 -11.83 1.79 5.68
CA ALA A 11 -10.43 2.17 5.96
C ALA A 11 -9.68 1.16 6.84
N ARG A 12 -10.38 0.55 7.80
CA ARG A 12 -9.86 -0.50 8.69
C ARG A 12 -9.39 -1.77 7.97
N GLU A 13 -9.86 -1.98 6.75
CA GLU A 13 -9.45 -3.12 5.91
C GLU A 13 -8.11 -2.87 5.22
N VAL A 14 -7.61 -1.63 5.24
CA VAL A 14 -6.28 -1.28 4.78
C VAL A 14 -5.32 -1.28 5.97
N SER A 15 -4.20 -1.97 5.83
CA SER A 15 -3.15 -2.07 6.83
C SER A 15 -1.79 -1.82 6.18
N PHE A 16 -0.86 -1.28 6.95
CA PHE A 16 0.49 -0.94 6.50
C PHE A 16 1.47 -1.16 7.65
N ALA A 17 2.76 -1.30 7.34
CA ALA A 17 3.78 -1.66 8.32
C ALA A 17 4.17 -0.50 9.27
N GLY A 18 3.95 0.75 8.88
CA GLY A 18 4.18 1.93 9.70
C GLY A 18 3.80 3.23 8.99
N GLN A 19 3.76 4.33 9.72
CA GLN A 19 3.75 5.66 9.11
C GLN A 19 5.16 5.97 8.61
N LYS A 20 5.24 6.49 7.39
CA LYS A 20 6.48 6.99 6.81
C LYS A 20 6.46 8.50 6.77
N ASP A 21 7.65 9.07 6.70
CA ASP A 21 7.84 10.50 6.60
C ASP A 21 7.18 11.04 5.33
N LYS A 22 6.47 12.17 5.44
CA LYS A 22 5.76 12.79 4.32
C LYS A 22 6.72 13.48 3.35
N HIS A 23 7.91 13.87 3.83
CA HIS A 23 8.90 14.62 3.05
C HIS A 23 9.97 13.73 2.42
N ALA A 24 10.00 12.44 2.75
CA ALA A 24 10.93 11.49 2.15
C ALA A 24 10.27 10.68 1.03
N VAL A 25 11.05 10.36 0.00
CA VAL A 25 10.66 9.34 -0.99
C VAL A 25 10.73 7.98 -0.32
N THR A 26 9.61 7.27 -0.26
CA THR A 26 9.56 5.98 0.43
C THR A 26 8.74 4.95 -0.32
N GLU A 27 9.24 3.71 -0.32
CA GLU A 27 8.51 2.58 -0.87
C GLU A 27 7.86 1.79 0.25
N GLN A 28 6.54 1.64 0.21
CA GLN A 28 5.83 0.90 1.26
C GLN A 28 4.80 -0.06 0.69
N TRP A 29 4.81 -1.27 1.24
CA TRP A 29 3.76 -2.25 1.07
C TRP A 29 2.52 -1.89 1.89
N LEU A 30 1.38 -1.80 1.19
CA LEU A 30 0.06 -1.70 1.78
C LEU A 30 -0.67 -3.02 1.56
N CYS A 31 -1.52 -3.41 2.50
CA CYS A 31 -2.38 -4.57 2.35
C CYS A 31 -3.83 -4.17 2.58
N ALA A 32 -4.65 -4.40 1.56
CA ALA A 32 -6.08 -4.15 1.60
C ALA A 32 -6.82 -5.48 1.56
N ARG A 33 -7.72 -5.71 2.51
CA ARG A 33 -8.65 -6.84 2.44
C ARG A 33 -9.81 -6.47 1.52
N VAL A 34 -9.76 -6.97 0.29
CA VAL A 34 -10.82 -6.77 -0.71
C VAL A 34 -11.71 -8.03 -0.74
N PRO A 35 -13.03 -7.90 -0.54
CA PRO A 35 -13.96 -9.03 -0.68
C PRO A 35 -14.07 -9.47 -2.15
N GLY A 36 -14.45 -10.74 -2.38
CA GLY A 36 -14.54 -11.32 -3.72
C GLY A 36 -13.25 -12.03 -4.17
N LYS A 37 -13.25 -12.62 -5.37
CA LYS A 37 -12.11 -13.37 -5.95
C LYS A 37 -11.38 -12.61 -7.06
N GLU A 38 -11.93 -11.51 -7.52
CA GLU A 38 -11.31 -10.67 -8.55
C GLU A 38 -10.23 -9.78 -7.95
N MET A 39 -9.20 -9.53 -8.75
CA MET A 39 -8.12 -8.60 -8.40
C MET A 39 -8.49 -7.23 -8.97
N PRO A 40 -8.67 -6.19 -8.13
CA PRO A 40 -8.91 -4.85 -8.62
C PRO A 40 -7.70 -4.38 -9.41
N ASP A 41 -7.93 -3.70 -10.53
CA ASP A 41 -6.86 -3.14 -11.34
C ASP A 41 -6.28 -1.91 -10.66
N LEU A 42 -5.19 -2.13 -9.91
CA LEU A 42 -4.50 -1.07 -9.17
C LEU A 42 -3.67 -0.16 -10.08
N THR A 43 -3.50 -0.48 -11.37
CA THR A 43 -2.85 0.44 -12.32
C THR A 43 -3.67 1.71 -12.53
N GLN A 44 -4.98 1.64 -12.31
CA GLN A 44 -5.90 2.78 -12.39
C GLN A 44 -5.88 3.66 -11.13
N PHE A 45 -5.23 3.22 -10.06
CA PHE A 45 -5.11 4.01 -8.84
C PHE A 45 -4.04 5.09 -9.01
N GLN A 46 -4.48 6.32 -9.23
CA GLN A 46 -3.62 7.49 -9.31
C GLN A 46 -3.76 8.35 -8.06
N LEU A 47 -2.62 8.74 -7.50
CA LEU A 47 -2.55 9.65 -6.37
C LEU A 47 -1.33 10.54 -6.55
N GLU A 48 -1.51 11.85 -6.50
CA GLU A 48 -0.41 12.81 -6.60
C GLU A 48 0.68 12.50 -5.55
N GLY A 49 1.94 12.38 -6.02
CA GLY A 49 3.08 12.01 -5.19
C GLY A 49 3.14 10.52 -4.78
N CYS A 50 2.33 9.65 -5.38
CA CYS A 50 2.33 8.20 -5.12
C CYS A 50 2.22 7.41 -6.43
N GLN A 51 3.02 6.36 -6.56
CA GLN A 51 2.95 5.43 -7.69
C GLN A 51 2.78 4.00 -7.17
N VAL A 52 1.91 3.22 -7.83
CA VAL A 52 1.84 1.77 -7.61
C VAL A 52 2.99 1.12 -8.38
N LEU A 53 3.93 0.52 -7.66
CA LEU A 53 5.06 -0.20 -8.26
C LEU A 53 4.72 -1.67 -8.51
N GLU A 54 4.13 -2.33 -7.52
CA GLU A 54 3.75 -3.74 -7.58
C GLU A 54 2.47 -3.99 -6.77
N TYR A 55 1.66 -4.93 -7.23
CA TYR A 55 0.50 -5.43 -6.49
C TYR A 55 0.27 -6.91 -6.78
N ALA A 56 -0.06 -7.66 -5.73
CA ALA A 56 -0.36 -9.07 -5.82
C ALA A 56 -1.40 -9.48 -4.78
N ARG A 57 -2.15 -10.54 -5.09
CA ARG A 57 -3.13 -11.10 -4.16
C ARG A 57 -2.43 -12.03 -3.16
N HIS A 58 -2.58 -11.76 -1.87
CA HIS A 58 -2.01 -12.58 -0.80
C HIS A 58 -3.09 -13.19 0.09
N LYS A 59 -2.95 -14.48 0.47
CA LYS A 59 -3.94 -15.20 1.29
C LYS A 59 -3.92 -14.81 2.77
N ARG A 60 -2.84 -14.19 3.26
CA ARG A 60 -2.66 -13.79 4.66
C ARG A 60 -2.49 -12.28 4.78
N LYS A 61 -3.11 -11.68 5.80
CA LYS A 61 -2.97 -10.24 6.10
C LYS A 61 -1.53 -9.95 6.54
N LEU A 62 -0.96 -8.85 6.05
CA LEU A 62 0.37 -8.38 6.47
C LEU A 62 0.35 -8.10 7.97
N ARG A 63 1.24 -8.75 8.72
CA ARG A 63 1.44 -8.45 10.15
C ARG A 63 2.50 -7.36 10.28
N LEU A 64 2.29 -6.44 11.21
CA LEU A 64 3.28 -5.44 11.61
C LEU A 64 4.60 -6.17 11.97
N GLY A 65 5.73 -5.78 11.38
CA GLY A 65 7.04 -6.41 11.59
C GLY A 65 7.39 -7.61 10.70
N ALA A 66 6.49 -8.07 9.81
CA ALA A 66 6.77 -9.18 8.89
C ALA A 66 7.57 -8.78 7.63
N LEU A 67 7.80 -7.48 7.42
CA LEU A 67 8.58 -6.99 6.27
C LEU A 67 10.06 -6.84 6.65
N LYS A 68 10.90 -7.66 6.03
CA LYS A 68 12.32 -7.82 6.36
C LYS A 68 13.17 -6.57 6.09
N ARG A 69 12.70 -5.63 5.27
CA ARG A 69 13.21 -4.26 5.04
C ARG A 69 12.37 -3.65 3.93
N GLN A 70 12.03 -2.38 4.03
CA GLN A 70 11.64 -1.60 2.85
C GLN A 70 12.85 -0.76 2.46
N PRO A 71 13.21 -0.68 1.17
CA PRO A 71 14.17 0.31 0.73
C PRO A 71 13.63 1.69 1.11
N VAL A 72 14.41 2.42 1.90
CA VAL A 72 14.28 3.87 1.99
C VAL A 72 15.27 4.40 0.97
N HIS A 73 14.76 4.91 -0.14
CA HIS A 73 15.57 5.74 -1.03
C HIS A 73 15.64 7.11 -0.38
N THR A 74 16.68 7.34 0.41
CA THR A 74 17.03 8.69 0.89
C THR A 74 17.52 9.47 -0.33
N GLY A 75 16.59 9.99 -1.13
CA GLY A 75 16.91 10.94 -2.19
C GLY A 75 17.40 12.22 -1.53
N ALA A 76 18.71 12.43 -1.58
CA ALA A 76 19.29 13.76 -1.38
C ALA A 76 18.69 14.70 -2.44
N ALA A 77 18.13 15.82 -1.98
CA ALA A 77 18.08 17.03 -2.80
C ALA A 77 19.45 17.72 -2.71
#